data_AF-A0A486Q674-F1
#
_entry.id   AF-A0A486Q674-F1
#
_cell.length_a   1.000
_cell.length_b   1.000
_cell.length_c   1.000
_cell.angle_alpha   90.00
_cell.angle_beta   90.00
_cell.angle_gamma   90.00
#
_symmetry.space_group_name_H-M   'P 1'
#
loop_
_entity.id
_entity.type
_entity.pdbx_description
1 polymer ?
#
loop_
_entity_poly.entity_id
_entity_poly.type
_entity_poly.pdbx_seq_one_letter_code
_entity_poly.pdbx_strand_id
1 'polypeptide(L)'
;MGASFGVGLGGMSGSQKLEESRKVETDAPAQIIYRIDKNRYLTLENYISCDEGGQVYYNDSLRGIKTQLGWDDDFYDFAYRRGNNLAAYRGSIINGADNGYLAFPGASTRQYCGGGNSTTGCPVFFFFSADYGKTFIYKIVAEEYSTPERFNKLKVVVANDGVYLRDESQIENVYSHPIGLRDLRSVNKLRFSDGNLISVYDDWQKKVHELVKEELIRKKMPYADEYGPKFRIFDYIRTLTPPKNHEESNLMANELSDIRIMIEDEVYSHRVEFPKLSTKSIDAKYLCDKSIEAKTITYTLESSGKKKVEKNEH
;
A
#
# COMPACT_ATOMS: atom_id res chain seq x y z
N MET A 1 -32.04 11.13 -38.34
CA MET A 1 -31.34 10.39 -39.41
C MET A 1 -29.90 10.87 -39.35
N GLY A 2 -28.94 10.12 -38.80
CA GLY A 2 -28.45 8.86 -39.34
C GLY A 2 -27.16 9.16 -40.11
N ALA A 3 -26.03 9.24 -39.41
CA ALA A 3 -24.71 9.24 -40.01
C ALA A 3 -23.88 8.16 -39.29
N SER A 4 -23.61 7.10 -40.05
CA SER A 4 -22.72 6.00 -39.72
C SER A 4 -21.28 6.44 -39.89
N PHE A 5 -20.44 6.19 -38.88
CA PHE A 5 -19.00 6.11 -39.05
C PHE A 5 -18.57 4.73 -38.53
N GLY A 6 -18.31 3.83 -39.48
CA GLY A 6 -17.66 2.56 -39.20
C GLY A 6 -16.20 2.79 -38.86
N VAL A 7 -15.80 2.38 -37.66
CA VAL A 7 -14.41 2.04 -37.38
C VAL A 7 -14.29 0.53 -37.48
N GLY A 8 -13.55 0.08 -38.48
CA GLY A 8 -13.24 -1.32 -38.69
C GLY A 8 -12.46 -1.87 -37.50
N LEU A 9 -13.13 -2.70 -36.69
CA LEU A 9 -12.45 -3.62 -35.80
C LEU A 9 -11.76 -4.66 -36.68
N GLY A 10 -10.45 -4.51 -36.86
CA GLY A 10 -9.61 -5.54 -37.44
C GLY A 10 -9.81 -6.84 -36.66
N GLY A 11 -10.39 -7.84 -37.33
CA GLY A 11 -10.66 -9.14 -36.75
C GLY A 11 -9.36 -9.83 -36.36
N MET A 12 -9.13 -9.97 -35.05
CA MET A 12 -8.29 -11.03 -34.54
C MET A 12 -9.08 -12.34 -34.64
N SER A 13 -8.98 -12.99 -35.80
CA SER A 13 -9.37 -14.38 -36.01
C SER A 13 -8.38 -15.29 -35.28
N GLY A 14 -8.53 -15.38 -33.97
CA GLY A 14 -8.06 -16.48 -33.16
C GLY A 14 -9.21 -16.83 -32.24
N SER A 15 -9.66 -18.08 -32.25
CA SER A 15 -10.56 -18.57 -31.21
C SER A 15 -9.87 -18.34 -29.86
N GLN A 16 -10.25 -17.27 -29.16
CA GLN A 16 -9.96 -17.18 -27.73
C GLN A 16 -10.75 -18.32 -27.09
N LYS A 17 -10.09 -19.47 -26.90
CA LYS A 17 -10.55 -20.44 -25.93
C LYS A 17 -10.62 -19.67 -24.62
N LEU A 18 -11.84 -19.34 -24.18
CA LEU A 18 -12.07 -19.02 -22.78
C LEU A 18 -11.52 -20.21 -22.00
N GLU A 19 -10.39 -20.04 -21.32
CA GLU A 19 -9.92 -21.07 -20.38
C GLU A 19 -11.06 -21.25 -19.37
N GLU A 20 -11.64 -22.45 -19.30
CA GLU A 20 -12.68 -22.75 -18.32
C GLU A 20 -12.10 -22.57 -16.92
N SER A 21 -12.87 -21.92 -16.04
CA SER A 21 -12.50 -21.73 -14.63
C SER A 21 -12.24 -23.09 -13.97
N ARG A 22 -11.06 -23.22 -13.35
CA ARG A 22 -10.63 -24.43 -12.64
C ARG A 22 -10.25 -24.07 -11.21
N LYS A 23 -10.77 -24.81 -10.23
CA LYS A 23 -10.33 -24.75 -8.84
C LYS A 23 -9.06 -25.57 -8.64
N VAL A 24 -8.16 -25.09 -7.79
CA VAL A 24 -6.85 -25.70 -7.49
C VAL A 24 -6.84 -26.18 -6.04
N GLU A 25 -6.53 -27.46 -5.86
CA GLU A 25 -6.23 -28.09 -4.58
C GLU A 25 -4.83 -28.68 -4.66
N THR A 26 -4.00 -28.47 -3.63
CA THR A 26 -2.63 -28.99 -3.54
C THR A 26 -2.47 -29.83 -2.27
N ASP A 27 -1.49 -30.72 -2.30
CA ASP A 27 -1.11 -31.55 -1.13
C ASP A 27 0.01 -30.92 -0.29
N ALA A 28 0.36 -29.65 -0.55
CA ALA A 28 1.40 -28.96 0.19
C ALA A 28 1.00 -28.78 1.67
N PRO A 29 1.87 -29.15 2.63
CA PRO A 29 1.56 -28.94 4.04
C PRO A 29 1.60 -27.45 4.38
N ALA A 30 0.70 -27.00 5.24
CA ALA A 30 0.66 -25.61 5.68
C ALA A 30 1.99 -25.17 6.30
N GLN A 31 2.52 -24.03 5.86
CA GLN A 31 3.75 -23.43 6.41
C GLN A 31 3.42 -22.22 7.27
N ILE A 32 4.11 -22.06 8.40
CA ILE A 32 4.04 -20.81 9.18
C ILE A 32 5.05 -19.84 8.59
N ILE A 33 4.56 -18.84 7.86
CA ILE A 33 5.42 -17.90 7.12
C ILE A 33 5.81 -16.66 7.93
N TYR A 34 5.10 -16.39 9.03
CA TYR A 34 5.39 -15.27 9.93
C TYR A 34 4.84 -15.55 11.32
N ARG A 35 5.61 -15.22 12.36
CA ARG A 35 5.18 -15.40 13.74
C ARG A 35 5.30 -14.10 14.52
N ILE A 36 4.18 -13.64 15.05
CA ILE A 36 4.15 -12.55 16.02
C ILE A 36 4.55 -13.11 17.38
N ASP A 37 3.87 -14.18 17.81
CA ASP A 37 4.15 -14.89 19.06
C ASP A 37 3.67 -16.35 19.01
N LYS A 38 3.58 -17.02 20.17
CA LYS A 38 3.16 -18.42 20.28
C LYS A 38 1.77 -18.69 19.65
N ASN A 39 0.83 -17.76 19.78
CA ASN A 39 -0.56 -17.95 19.40
C ASN A 39 -0.94 -17.22 18.11
N ARG A 40 -0.22 -16.15 17.77
CA ARG A 40 -0.50 -15.28 16.63
C ARG A 40 0.53 -15.46 15.51
N TYR A 41 0.09 -15.92 14.33
CA TYR A 41 0.98 -16.23 13.21
C TYR A 41 0.24 -16.21 11.86
N LEU A 42 1.00 -16.13 10.76
CA LEU A 42 0.50 -16.33 9.41
C LEU A 42 0.83 -17.73 8.91
N THR A 43 -0.13 -18.37 8.24
CA THR A 43 0.09 -19.60 7.48
C THR A 43 -0.01 -19.36 5.98
N LEU A 44 0.83 -20.02 5.19
CA LEU A 44 0.63 -20.22 3.75
C LEU A 44 0.06 -21.63 3.57
N GLU A 45 -1.11 -21.72 2.94
CA GLU A 45 -1.89 -22.95 2.78
C GLU A 45 -2.27 -23.16 1.32
N ASN A 46 -2.46 -24.43 0.94
CA ASN A 46 -2.91 -24.85 -0.39
C ASN A 46 -2.15 -24.12 -1.50
N TYR A 47 -0.82 -24.10 -1.43
CA TYR A 47 0.07 -23.41 -2.36
C TYR A 47 0.78 -24.43 -3.26
N ILE A 48 1.32 -23.99 -4.41
CA ILE A 48 2.14 -24.86 -5.28
C ILE A 48 3.58 -24.82 -4.78
N SER A 49 4.15 -23.62 -4.70
CA SER A 49 5.48 -23.34 -4.12
C SER A 49 5.44 -22.00 -3.37
N CYS A 50 6.53 -21.61 -2.72
CA CYS A 50 6.61 -20.31 -2.02
C CYS A 50 6.39 -19.09 -2.94
N ASP A 51 6.62 -19.25 -4.24
CA ASP A 51 6.49 -18.24 -5.28
C ASP A 51 5.31 -18.47 -6.23
N GLU A 52 4.49 -19.50 -5.99
CA GLU A 52 3.35 -19.87 -6.84
C GLU A 52 2.08 -20.19 -6.03
N GLY A 53 1.06 -19.34 -6.20
CA GLY A 53 -0.27 -19.54 -5.63
C GLY A 53 -0.33 -19.58 -4.10
N GLY A 54 -1.42 -20.12 -3.58
CA GLY A 54 -1.65 -20.28 -2.15
C GLY A 54 -2.44 -19.17 -1.48
N GLN A 55 -3.08 -19.54 -0.37
CA GLN A 55 -3.80 -18.61 0.49
C GLN A 55 -3.00 -18.34 1.75
N VAL A 56 -2.99 -17.08 2.19
CA VAL A 56 -2.41 -16.72 3.48
C VAL A 56 -3.51 -16.50 4.50
N TYR A 57 -3.38 -17.10 5.67
CA TYR A 57 -4.31 -16.91 6.78
C TYR A 57 -3.60 -16.32 7.99
N TYR A 58 -4.21 -15.31 8.60
CA TYR A 58 -3.91 -14.92 9.96
C TYR A 58 -4.59 -15.88 10.94
N ASN A 59 -3.83 -16.35 11.93
CA ASN A 59 -4.29 -17.25 12.97
C ASN A 59 -4.04 -16.62 14.34
N ASP A 60 -5.04 -16.64 15.22
CA ASP A 60 -4.91 -16.41 16.67
C ASP A 60 -5.58 -17.58 17.40
N SER A 61 -4.77 -18.52 17.89
CA SER A 61 -5.27 -19.72 18.56
C SER A 61 -5.93 -19.44 19.90
N LEU A 62 -5.58 -18.34 20.58
CA LEU A 62 -6.17 -17.97 21.87
C LEU A 62 -7.57 -17.38 21.68
N ARG A 63 -7.79 -16.69 20.55
CA ARG A 63 -9.08 -16.10 20.20
C ARG A 63 -9.93 -16.97 19.25
N GLY A 64 -9.39 -18.09 18.77
CA GLY A 64 -10.06 -18.95 17.78
C GLY A 64 -10.25 -18.26 16.43
N ILE A 65 -9.35 -17.34 16.07
CA ILE A 65 -9.44 -16.57 14.81
C ILE A 65 -8.62 -17.30 13.74
N LYS A 66 -9.25 -17.51 12.58
CA LYS A 66 -8.57 -17.83 11.32
C LYS A 66 -9.19 -16.97 10.22
N THR A 67 -8.43 -16.00 9.72
CA THR A 67 -8.91 -15.00 8.76
C THR A 67 -8.01 -15.00 7.54
N GLN A 68 -8.59 -15.17 6.35
CA GLN A 68 -7.83 -15.10 5.11
C GLN A 68 -7.36 -13.66 4.85
N LEU A 69 -6.11 -13.52 4.41
CA LEU A 69 -5.54 -12.28 3.90
C LEU A 69 -5.52 -12.33 2.38
N GLY A 70 -6.07 -11.30 1.72
CA GLY A 70 -6.20 -11.25 0.27
C GLY A 70 -7.64 -11.34 -0.21
N TRP A 71 -7.79 -11.25 -1.53
CA TRP A 71 -9.08 -11.40 -2.24
C TRP A 71 -9.11 -12.61 -3.15
N ASP A 72 -8.07 -13.44 -3.15
CA ASP A 72 -8.06 -14.72 -3.88
C ASP A 72 -8.78 -15.78 -3.02
N ASP A 73 -10.07 -15.54 -2.73
CA ASP A 73 -10.99 -16.52 -2.13
C ASP A 73 -11.39 -17.59 -3.15
N ASP A 74 -11.32 -17.22 -4.42
CA ASP A 74 -11.51 -18.13 -5.51
C ASP A 74 -10.20 -18.88 -5.80
N PHE A 75 -10.22 -20.19 -5.54
CA PHE A 75 -9.14 -21.15 -5.80
C PHE A 75 -8.77 -21.29 -7.30
N TYR A 76 -8.93 -20.24 -8.10
CA TYR A 76 -8.80 -20.30 -9.55
C TYR A 76 -7.36 -20.48 -10.00
N ASP A 77 -7.17 -21.37 -10.97
CA ASP A 77 -5.90 -21.63 -11.63
C ASP A 77 -5.17 -20.34 -12.07
N PHE A 78 -5.91 -19.34 -12.56
CA PHE A 78 -5.32 -18.04 -12.90
C PHE A 78 -4.64 -17.36 -11.70
N ALA A 79 -5.24 -17.42 -10.50
CA ALA A 79 -4.65 -16.88 -9.29
C ALA A 79 -3.41 -17.67 -8.86
N TYR A 80 -3.41 -18.98 -9.07
CA TYR A 80 -2.31 -19.87 -8.72
C TYR A 80 -1.09 -19.76 -9.62
N ARG A 81 -1.29 -19.42 -10.89
CA ARG A 81 -0.20 -19.02 -11.81
C ARG A 81 0.44 -17.69 -11.42
N ARG A 82 -0.18 -16.92 -10.52
CA ARG A 82 0.38 -15.68 -9.96
C ARG A 82 1.01 -16.03 -8.61
N GLY A 83 2.20 -15.51 -8.34
CA GLY A 83 2.85 -15.69 -7.06
C GLY A 83 2.09 -15.01 -5.93
N ASN A 84 2.24 -15.53 -4.71
CA ASN A 84 1.55 -15.02 -3.54
C ASN A 84 2.07 -13.63 -3.12
N ASN A 85 1.20 -12.63 -3.09
CA ASN A 85 1.61 -11.25 -2.80
C ASN A 85 2.14 -11.05 -1.37
N LEU A 86 1.65 -11.82 -0.39
CA LEU A 86 2.13 -11.75 0.99
C LEU A 86 3.52 -12.39 1.07
N ALA A 87 3.68 -13.64 0.60
CA ALA A 87 4.97 -14.34 0.62
C ALA A 87 6.04 -13.64 -0.25
N ALA A 88 5.63 -12.88 -1.28
CA ALA A 88 6.52 -12.08 -2.10
C ALA A 88 7.11 -10.86 -1.40
N TYR A 89 6.55 -10.41 -0.28
CA TYR A 89 7.07 -9.27 0.46
C TYR A 89 8.44 -9.57 1.07
N ARG A 90 9.43 -8.73 0.76
CA ARG A 90 10.85 -8.94 1.15
C ARG A 90 11.34 -8.02 2.28
N GLY A 91 10.49 -7.10 2.72
CA GLY A 91 10.80 -6.15 3.78
C GLY A 91 10.69 -6.78 5.17
N SER A 92 10.45 -5.94 6.17
CA SER A 92 10.26 -6.37 7.56
C SER A 92 9.01 -5.80 8.19
N ILE A 93 8.41 -6.57 9.09
CA ILE A 93 7.19 -6.24 9.82
C ILE A 93 7.34 -6.57 11.30
N ILE A 94 7.04 -5.60 12.16
CA ILE A 94 6.98 -5.78 13.62
C ILE A 94 5.58 -5.45 14.08
N ASN A 95 4.83 -6.46 14.50
CA ASN A 95 3.52 -6.30 15.13
C ASN A 95 3.67 -6.14 16.65
N GLY A 96 3.90 -4.92 17.12
CA GLY A 96 4.14 -4.60 18.53
C GLY A 96 2.92 -4.17 19.33
N ALA A 97 1.78 -3.98 18.68
CA ALA A 97 0.55 -3.55 19.32
C ALA A 97 -0.15 -4.68 20.09
N ASP A 98 -0.81 -4.34 21.19
CA ASP A 98 -1.62 -5.24 22.02
C ASP A 98 -3.11 -4.85 22.09
N ASN A 99 -3.47 -3.71 21.50
CA ASN A 99 -4.85 -3.20 21.40
C ASN A 99 -5.67 -3.80 20.23
N GLY A 100 -5.15 -4.84 19.57
CA GLY A 100 -5.80 -5.48 18.42
C GLY A 100 -5.34 -4.95 17.07
N TYR A 101 -4.44 -3.97 17.04
CA TYR A 101 -3.84 -3.50 15.79
C TYR A 101 -2.88 -4.54 15.23
N LEU A 102 -3.04 -4.85 13.95
CA LEU A 102 -2.16 -5.73 13.19
C LEU A 102 -1.94 -5.14 11.81
N ALA A 103 -0.75 -5.31 11.25
CA ALA A 103 -0.49 -5.04 9.85
C ALA A 103 0.34 -6.16 9.24
N PHE A 104 -0.01 -6.53 8.01
CA PHE A 104 0.68 -7.55 7.23
C PHE A 104 0.97 -6.98 5.84
N PRO A 105 2.20 -6.50 5.61
CA PRO A 105 2.59 -5.98 4.30
C PRO A 105 2.65 -7.09 3.25
N GLY A 106 2.28 -6.73 2.03
CA GLY A 106 2.34 -7.54 0.82
C GLY A 106 2.90 -6.72 -0.33
N ALA A 107 3.36 -7.40 -1.38
CA ALA A 107 3.92 -6.79 -2.57
C ALA A 107 3.41 -7.53 -3.80
N SER A 108 2.93 -6.79 -4.80
CA SER A 108 2.52 -7.41 -6.06
C SER A 108 3.70 -8.08 -6.75
N THR A 109 3.47 -9.27 -7.28
CA THR A 109 4.44 -9.97 -8.13
C THR A 109 4.38 -9.46 -9.57
N ARG A 110 5.47 -9.63 -10.33
CA ARG A 110 5.55 -9.23 -11.75
C ARG A 110 4.45 -9.86 -12.61
N GLN A 111 3.99 -11.06 -12.23
CA GLN A 111 2.88 -11.76 -12.89
C GLN A 111 1.54 -11.01 -12.70
N TYR A 112 1.34 -10.31 -11.58
CA TYR A 112 0.12 -9.54 -11.29
C TYR A 112 0.06 -8.22 -12.05
N CYS A 113 1.20 -7.54 -12.26
CA CYS A 113 1.21 -6.20 -12.89
C CYS A 113 1.38 -6.20 -14.42
N GLY A 114 1.30 -7.37 -15.06
CA GLY A 114 1.38 -7.49 -16.51
C GLY A 114 2.72 -7.03 -17.09
N GLY A 115 3.74 -7.90 -17.06
CA GLY A 115 4.87 -7.89 -18.00
C GLY A 115 5.76 -6.63 -18.10
N GLY A 116 5.51 -5.55 -17.37
CA GLY A 116 6.24 -4.28 -17.46
C GLY A 116 5.51 -3.14 -18.20
N ASN A 117 4.22 -3.27 -18.53
CA ASN A 117 3.44 -2.21 -19.20
C ASN A 117 2.52 -1.41 -18.27
N SER A 118 2.63 -1.58 -16.94
CA SER A 118 1.89 -0.75 -15.99
C SER A 118 2.38 0.69 -16.09
N THR A 119 1.48 1.66 -16.35
CA THR A 119 1.83 3.09 -16.40
C THR A 119 2.16 3.67 -15.02
N THR A 120 1.77 2.98 -13.94
CA THR A 120 1.90 3.47 -12.56
C THR A 120 2.84 2.63 -11.69
N GLY A 121 3.34 1.49 -12.17
CA GLY A 121 4.15 0.54 -11.40
C GLY A 121 3.33 -0.54 -10.70
N CYS A 122 3.99 -1.39 -9.92
CA CYS A 122 3.41 -2.45 -9.10
C CYS A 122 3.27 -2.02 -7.64
N PRO A 123 2.11 -2.23 -6.99
CA PRO A 123 1.90 -1.77 -5.63
C PRO A 123 2.62 -2.61 -4.58
N VAL A 124 3.13 -1.92 -3.56
CA VAL A 124 3.37 -2.47 -2.22
C VAL A 124 2.26 -1.95 -1.29
N PHE A 125 1.74 -2.82 -0.45
CA PHE A 125 0.53 -2.57 0.33
C PHE A 125 0.63 -3.26 1.69
N PHE A 126 -0.39 -3.09 2.54
CA PHE A 126 -0.60 -3.95 3.70
C PHE A 126 -2.08 -4.19 3.96
N PHE A 127 -2.35 -5.30 4.64
CA PHE A 127 -3.62 -5.58 5.30
C PHE A 127 -3.53 -5.11 6.75
N PHE A 128 -4.47 -4.28 7.20
CA PHE A 128 -4.52 -3.77 8.57
C PHE A 128 -5.80 -4.19 9.28
N SER A 129 -5.67 -4.64 10.51
CA SER A 129 -6.80 -4.92 11.38
C SER A 129 -6.76 -3.99 12.58
N ALA A 130 -7.94 -3.55 13.02
CA ALA A 130 -8.15 -2.86 14.29
C ALA A 130 -8.93 -3.71 15.32
N ASP A 131 -9.16 -5.00 15.01
CA ASP A 131 -10.10 -5.86 15.73
C ASP A 131 -9.51 -7.25 16.05
N TYR A 132 -8.21 -7.30 16.33
CA TYR A 132 -7.45 -8.52 16.63
C TYR A 132 -7.40 -9.52 15.45
N GLY A 133 -7.52 -9.03 14.23
CA GLY A 133 -7.43 -9.82 13.00
C GLY A 133 -8.73 -10.50 12.59
N LYS A 134 -9.89 -10.05 13.09
CA LYS A 134 -11.19 -10.54 12.60
C LYS A 134 -11.51 -10.00 11.22
N THR A 135 -11.17 -8.74 10.97
CA THR A 135 -11.31 -8.09 9.66
C THR A 135 -10.03 -7.35 9.29
N PHE A 136 -9.83 -7.18 7.98
CA PHE A 136 -8.67 -6.48 7.45
C PHE A 136 -9.05 -5.45 6.39
N ILE A 137 -8.41 -4.29 6.45
CA ILE A 137 -8.51 -3.20 5.49
C ILE A 137 -7.25 -3.24 4.63
N TYR A 138 -7.42 -3.20 3.31
CA TYR A 138 -6.32 -3.12 2.36
C TYR A 138 -5.89 -1.67 2.14
N LYS A 139 -4.58 -1.40 2.18
CA LYS A 139 -4.01 -0.07 1.92
C LYS A 139 -2.77 -0.17 1.05
N ILE A 140 -2.80 0.47 -0.12
CA ILE A 140 -1.60 0.69 -0.95
C ILE A 140 -0.75 1.76 -0.28
N VAL A 141 0.56 1.49 -0.21
CA VAL A 141 1.56 2.38 0.38
C VAL A 141 2.33 3.11 -0.72
N ALA A 142 2.80 2.39 -1.74
CA ALA A 142 3.54 2.94 -2.87
C ALA A 142 3.42 2.02 -4.10
N GLU A 143 3.81 2.52 -5.27
CA GLU A 143 3.80 1.79 -6.54
C GLU A 143 5.13 2.00 -7.27
N GLU A 144 5.79 0.93 -7.69
CA GLU A 144 7.09 0.98 -8.37
C GLU A 144 7.24 -0.16 -9.38
N TYR A 145 8.04 0.05 -10.44
CA TYR A 145 8.17 -0.93 -11.53
C TYR A 145 8.89 -2.24 -11.14
N SER A 146 9.77 -2.19 -10.14
CA SER A 146 10.59 -3.32 -9.69
C SER A 146 10.16 -3.88 -8.34
N THR A 147 8.85 -3.85 -8.04
CA THR A 147 8.28 -4.56 -6.89
C THR A 147 8.31 -6.08 -7.15
N PRO A 148 8.69 -6.93 -6.16
CA PRO A 148 8.97 -6.61 -4.76
C PRO A 148 10.41 -6.16 -4.47
N GLU A 149 11.36 -6.34 -5.38
CA GLU A 149 12.80 -6.07 -5.17
C GLU A 149 13.06 -4.66 -4.60
N ARG A 150 12.36 -3.66 -5.14
CA ARG A 150 12.48 -2.26 -4.76
C ARG A 150 12.22 -2.00 -3.28
N PHE A 151 11.31 -2.76 -2.66
CA PHE A 151 10.86 -2.56 -1.29
C PHE A 151 11.44 -3.62 -0.33
N ASN A 152 12.58 -4.21 -0.66
CA ASN A 152 13.25 -5.22 0.18
C ASN A 152 13.75 -4.71 1.54
N LYS A 153 13.79 -3.39 1.73
CA LYS A 153 14.11 -2.72 3.00
C LYS A 153 12.97 -1.85 3.52
N LEU A 154 11.77 -2.01 2.96
CA LEU A 154 10.57 -1.43 3.57
C LEU A 154 10.36 -2.08 4.94
N LYS A 155 10.26 -1.25 5.97
CA LYS A 155 10.00 -1.66 7.34
C LYS A 155 8.64 -1.12 7.77
N VAL A 156 7.82 -2.02 8.27
CA VAL A 156 6.50 -1.74 8.82
C VAL A 156 6.53 -2.03 10.32
N VAL A 157 6.05 -1.09 11.13
CA VAL A 157 6.00 -1.22 12.58
C VAL A 157 4.60 -0.85 13.06
N VAL A 158 3.97 -1.73 13.83
CA VAL A 158 2.62 -1.51 14.35
C VAL A 158 2.71 -1.27 15.85
N ALA A 159 2.16 -0.15 16.29
CA ALA A 159 2.03 0.24 17.69
C ALA A 159 0.58 0.56 18.01
N ASN A 160 0.28 0.74 19.30
CA ASN A 160 -1.08 0.99 19.77
C ASN A 160 -1.69 2.29 19.24
N ASP A 161 -0.88 3.19 18.69
CA ASP A 161 -1.31 4.48 18.15
C ASP A 161 -1.22 4.56 16.61
N GLY A 162 -0.83 3.47 15.93
CA GLY A 162 -0.85 3.42 14.46
C GLY A 162 0.15 2.47 13.81
N VAL A 163 0.25 2.60 12.48
CA VAL A 163 1.18 1.88 11.62
C VAL A 163 2.23 2.83 11.11
N TYR A 164 3.50 2.44 11.25
CA TYR A 164 4.66 3.21 10.88
C TYR A 164 5.38 2.54 9.71
N LEU A 165 5.86 3.32 8.75
CA LEU A 165 6.43 2.82 7.49
C LEU A 165 7.69 3.61 7.14
N ARG A 166 8.78 2.93 6.78
CA ARG A 166 9.98 3.56 6.21
C ARG A 166 10.71 2.58 5.30
N ASP A 167 11.15 3.05 4.14
CA ASP A 167 12.03 2.31 3.26
C ASP A 167 13.49 2.62 3.57
N GLU A 168 14.13 1.71 4.30
CA GLU A 168 15.52 1.86 4.75
C GLU A 168 16.54 1.68 3.60
N SER A 169 16.11 1.43 2.35
CA SER A 169 17.01 1.53 1.19
C SER A 169 17.22 2.97 0.73
N GLN A 170 16.35 3.90 1.13
CA GLN A 170 16.43 5.29 0.73
C GLN A 170 17.11 6.15 1.80
N ILE A 171 17.87 7.14 1.35
CA ILE A 171 18.46 8.14 2.24
C ILE A 171 17.38 9.14 2.61
N GLU A 172 17.20 9.31 3.92
CA GLU A 172 16.34 10.36 4.46
C GLU A 172 17.03 11.71 4.26
N ASN A 173 16.37 12.63 3.57
CA ASN A 173 16.85 14.00 3.48
C ASN A 173 16.34 14.79 4.70
N VAL A 174 17.28 15.24 5.53
CA VAL A 174 16.99 15.98 6.76
C VAL A 174 16.50 17.42 6.47
N TYR A 175 16.67 17.89 5.24
CA TYR A 175 16.27 19.22 4.80
C TYR A 175 14.99 19.24 3.95
N SER A 176 14.36 18.09 3.71
CA SER A 176 13.09 18.04 2.96
C SER A 176 11.94 17.62 3.85
N HIS A 177 10.81 18.29 3.65
CA HIS A 177 9.52 17.87 4.19
C HIS A 177 9.01 16.65 3.42
N PRO A 178 8.38 15.69 4.11
CA PRO A 178 7.79 14.56 3.43
C PRO A 178 6.63 15.01 2.56
N ILE A 179 6.60 14.53 1.32
CA ILE A 179 5.64 14.99 0.30
C ILE A 179 4.32 14.21 0.32
N GLY A 180 4.10 13.38 1.35
CA GLY A 180 2.88 12.60 1.56
C GLY A 180 3.17 11.12 1.85
N LEU A 181 2.11 10.32 1.96
CA LEU A 181 2.19 8.90 2.37
C LEU A 181 3.12 8.02 1.52
N ARG A 182 3.28 8.36 0.22
CA ARG A 182 4.13 7.61 -0.71
C ARG A 182 5.63 7.92 -0.55
N ASP A 183 5.98 8.96 0.23
CA ASP A 183 7.36 9.31 0.49
C ASP A 183 7.94 8.50 1.65
N LEU A 184 8.35 7.28 1.34
CA LEU A 184 8.87 6.32 2.33
C LEU A 184 10.32 6.57 2.75
N ARG A 185 10.95 7.68 2.32
CA ARG A 185 12.33 8.03 2.71
C ARG A 185 12.44 8.38 4.19
N SER A 186 11.38 8.94 4.75
CA SER A 186 11.22 9.24 6.17
C SER A 186 10.19 8.31 6.81
N VAL A 187 10.12 8.30 8.14
CA VAL A 187 9.09 7.51 8.82
C VAL A 187 7.73 8.14 8.56
N ASN A 188 6.82 7.35 8.00
CA ASN A 188 5.42 7.69 7.85
C ASN A 188 4.60 7.05 8.95
N LYS A 189 3.52 7.73 9.37
CA LYS A 189 2.54 7.19 10.32
C LYS A 189 1.14 7.28 9.75
N LEU A 190 0.43 6.16 9.81
CA LEU A 190 -1.00 6.05 9.60
C LEU A 190 -1.66 5.80 10.96
N ARG A 191 -2.59 6.67 11.36
CA ARG A 191 -3.48 6.43 12.50
C ARG A 191 -4.79 5.83 12.02
N PHE A 192 -5.45 5.07 12.87
CA PHE A 192 -6.79 4.56 12.59
C PHE A 192 -7.85 5.40 13.32
N SER A 193 -8.85 5.89 12.60
CA SER A 193 -9.98 6.66 13.14
C SER A 193 -11.20 6.41 12.26
N ASP A 194 -12.35 6.20 12.89
CA ASP A 194 -13.64 6.12 12.19
C ASP A 194 -13.65 5.12 11.02
N GLY A 195 -13.05 3.94 11.23
CA GLY A 195 -12.98 2.89 10.21
C GLY A 195 -11.93 3.14 9.11
N ASN A 196 -11.15 4.21 9.19
CA ASN A 196 -10.24 4.63 8.13
C ASN A 196 -8.79 4.78 8.63
N LEU A 197 -7.84 4.50 7.74
CA LEU A 197 -6.42 4.79 7.94
C LEU A 197 -6.11 6.18 7.39
N ILE A 198 -5.71 7.08 8.29
CA ILE A 198 -5.44 8.49 8.00
C ILE A 198 -3.94 8.74 8.15
N SER A 199 -3.33 9.38 7.16
CA SER A 199 -1.94 9.79 7.24
C SER A 199 -1.78 10.98 8.17
N VAL A 200 -0.82 10.90 9.09
CA VAL A 200 -0.45 12.05 9.92
C VAL A 200 0.04 13.21 9.05
N TYR A 201 0.59 12.93 7.86
CA TYR A 201 0.92 13.97 6.89
C TYR A 201 -0.31 14.71 6.36
N ASP A 202 -1.45 14.04 6.21
CA ASP A 202 -2.67 14.71 5.75
C ASP A 202 -3.18 15.68 6.82
N ASP A 203 -3.05 15.30 8.10
CA ASP A 203 -3.33 16.18 9.24
C ASP A 203 -2.37 17.39 9.26
N TRP A 204 -1.08 17.16 9.02
CA TRP A 204 -0.07 18.22 8.92
C TRP A 204 -0.32 19.17 7.76
N GLN A 205 -0.64 18.67 6.57
CA GLN A 205 -0.98 19.50 5.40
C GLN A 205 -2.21 20.37 5.66
N LYS A 206 -3.23 19.81 6.32
CA LYS A 206 -4.40 20.58 6.75
C LYS A 206 -3.99 21.68 7.75
N LYS A 207 -3.14 21.36 8.71
CA LYS A 207 -2.67 22.32 9.71
C LYS A 207 -1.83 23.45 9.10
N VAL A 208 -0.92 23.14 8.17
CA VAL A 208 -0.16 24.13 7.39
C VAL A 208 -1.13 25.05 6.65
N HIS A 209 -2.15 24.50 5.99
CA HIS A 209 -3.11 25.31 5.25
C HIS A 209 -3.87 26.30 6.16
N GLU A 210 -4.33 25.84 7.32
CA GLU A 210 -5.01 26.67 8.32
C GLU A 210 -4.09 27.77 8.85
N LEU A 211 -2.87 27.43 9.29
CA LEU A 211 -1.90 28.39 9.84
C LEU A 211 -1.47 29.43 8.80
N VAL A 212 -1.23 29.02 7.54
CA VAL A 212 -0.89 29.98 6.48
C VAL A 212 -2.03 30.95 6.27
N LYS A 213 -3.28 30.48 6.24
CA LYS A 213 -4.44 31.37 6.11
C LYS A 213 -4.53 32.36 7.27
N GLU A 214 -4.36 31.90 8.51
CA GLU A 214 -4.36 32.75 9.70
C GLU A 214 -3.26 33.83 9.63
N GLU A 215 -2.06 33.45 9.20
CA GLU A 215 -0.91 34.35 9.09
C GLU A 215 -1.11 35.40 7.98
N LEU A 216 -1.68 35.01 6.83
CA LEU A 216 -2.04 35.92 5.75
C LEU A 216 -3.09 36.96 6.21
N ILE A 217 -4.10 36.53 6.97
CA ILE A 217 -5.11 37.42 7.57
C ILE A 217 -4.43 38.38 8.55
N ARG A 218 -3.56 37.87 9.43
CA ARG A 218 -2.83 38.67 10.43
C ARG A 218 -1.97 39.76 9.79
N LYS A 219 -1.28 39.43 8.69
CA LYS A 219 -0.49 40.37 7.88
C LYS A 219 -1.34 41.31 7.02
N LYS A 220 -2.67 41.16 7.03
CA LYS A 220 -3.63 41.93 6.22
C LYS A 220 -3.33 41.82 4.72
N MET A 221 -2.89 40.63 4.28
CA MET A 221 -2.65 40.38 2.87
C MET A 221 -3.99 40.38 2.12
N PRO A 222 -4.10 41.06 0.97
CA PRO A 222 -5.38 41.29 0.31
C PRO A 222 -6.06 40.01 -0.22
N TYR A 223 -5.30 38.93 -0.41
CA TYR A 223 -5.80 37.65 -0.93
C TYR A 223 -6.10 36.58 0.14
N ALA A 224 -5.99 36.93 1.42
CA ALA A 224 -6.02 35.94 2.49
C ALA A 224 -7.34 35.13 2.53
N ASP A 225 -8.47 35.77 2.24
CA ASP A 225 -9.79 35.12 2.27
C ASP A 225 -9.99 34.10 1.14
N GLU A 226 -9.34 34.32 0.00
CA GLU A 226 -9.35 33.42 -1.16
C GLU A 226 -8.37 32.26 -1.01
N TYR A 227 -7.54 32.27 0.02
CA TYR A 227 -6.53 31.24 0.22
C TYR A 227 -7.16 29.88 0.55
N GLY A 228 -6.86 28.92 -0.32
CA GLY A 228 -7.35 27.54 -0.32
C GLY A 228 -6.24 26.58 -0.81
N PRO A 229 -6.38 25.26 -0.65
CA PRO A 229 -5.39 24.29 -1.13
C PRO A 229 -5.19 24.33 -2.66
N LYS A 230 -6.15 24.91 -3.40
CA LYS A 230 -6.10 25.11 -4.85
C LYS A 230 -5.77 26.56 -5.26
N PHE A 231 -5.48 27.43 -4.31
CA PHE A 231 -5.22 28.84 -4.57
C PHE A 231 -3.95 29.02 -5.42
N ARG A 232 -4.05 29.85 -6.46
CA ARG A 232 -2.94 30.17 -7.36
C ARG A 232 -2.71 31.68 -7.32
N ILE A 233 -1.62 32.09 -6.68
CA ILE A 233 -1.35 33.51 -6.42
C ILE A 233 -1.28 34.35 -7.70
N PHE A 234 -0.70 33.84 -8.78
CA PHE A 234 -0.65 34.57 -10.05
C PHE A 234 -2.00 34.68 -10.74
N ASP A 235 -2.93 33.75 -10.51
CA ASP A 235 -4.29 33.85 -11.05
C ASP A 235 -5.05 34.94 -10.30
N TYR A 236 -4.91 35.01 -8.96
CA TYR A 236 -5.44 36.10 -8.14
C TYR A 236 -4.85 37.45 -8.51
N ILE A 237 -3.52 37.57 -8.64
CA ILE A 237 -2.87 38.86 -8.93
C ILE A 237 -3.40 39.47 -10.25
N ARG A 238 -3.74 38.64 -11.24
CA ARG A 238 -4.30 39.08 -12.52
C ARG A 238 -5.71 39.66 -12.41
N THR A 239 -6.45 39.40 -11.33
CA THR A 239 -7.79 39.95 -11.09
C THR A 239 -7.76 41.30 -10.38
N LEU A 240 -6.60 41.70 -9.83
CA LEU A 240 -6.46 42.94 -9.06
C LEU A 240 -6.60 44.19 -9.94
N THR A 241 -7.27 45.21 -9.39
CA THR A 241 -7.41 46.54 -10.01
C THR A 241 -6.89 47.61 -9.05
N PRO A 242 -5.92 48.46 -9.45
CA PRO A 242 -5.21 48.44 -10.73
C PRO A 242 -4.30 47.20 -10.89
N PRO A 243 -3.95 46.81 -12.14
CA PRO A 243 -3.06 45.68 -12.40
C PRO A 243 -1.70 45.87 -11.72
N LYS A 244 -1.15 44.78 -11.18
CA LYS A 244 0.21 44.78 -10.60
C LYS A 244 1.26 44.63 -11.68
N ASN A 245 2.38 45.33 -11.53
CA ASN A 245 3.55 45.14 -12.39
C ASN A 245 4.27 43.82 -12.03
N HIS A 246 5.29 43.45 -12.82
CA HIS A 246 6.01 42.20 -12.63
C HIS A 246 6.73 42.10 -11.27
N GLU A 247 7.34 43.20 -10.82
CA GLU A 247 8.07 43.26 -9.55
C GLU A 247 7.12 43.13 -8.36
N GLU A 248 6.01 43.88 -8.36
CA GLU A 248 4.96 43.78 -7.34
C GLU A 248 4.37 42.36 -7.29
N SER A 249 4.13 41.75 -8.44
CA SER A 249 3.59 40.40 -8.53
C SER A 249 4.54 39.37 -7.92
N ASN A 250 5.84 39.49 -8.21
CA ASN A 250 6.87 38.61 -7.66
C ASN A 250 7.04 38.83 -6.15
N LEU A 251 6.99 40.07 -5.66
CA LEU A 251 7.05 40.36 -4.23
C LEU A 251 5.90 39.69 -3.47
N MET A 252 4.67 39.78 -3.98
CA MET A 252 3.52 39.09 -3.38
C MET A 252 3.68 37.57 -3.38
N ALA A 253 4.18 36.99 -4.48
CA ALA A 253 4.44 35.57 -4.59
C ALA A 253 5.54 35.09 -3.63
N ASN A 254 6.62 35.87 -3.51
CA ASN A 254 7.71 35.59 -2.58
C ASN A 254 7.24 35.65 -1.13
N GLU A 255 6.47 36.69 -0.74
CA GLU A 255 5.95 36.78 0.62
C GLU A 255 5.05 35.59 0.98
N LEU A 256 4.20 35.13 0.05
CA LEU A 256 3.43 33.91 0.25
C LEU A 256 4.33 32.69 0.44
N SER A 257 5.36 32.57 -0.39
CA SER A 257 6.32 31.45 -0.33
C SER A 257 7.06 31.44 1.00
N ASP A 258 7.53 32.60 1.47
CA ASP A 258 8.26 32.73 2.73
C ASP A 258 7.39 32.36 3.93
N ILE A 259 6.13 32.81 3.95
CA ILE A 259 5.15 32.44 4.98
C ILE A 259 4.89 30.93 4.96
N ARG A 260 4.70 30.34 3.77
CA ARG A 260 4.50 28.89 3.63
C ARG A 260 5.69 28.10 4.17
N ILE A 261 6.90 28.45 3.74
CA ILE A 261 8.12 27.74 4.16
C ILE A 261 8.29 27.80 5.67
N MET A 262 8.14 28.99 6.27
CA MET A 262 8.25 29.16 7.73
C MET A 262 7.27 28.27 8.50
N ILE A 263 6.00 28.22 8.07
CA ILE A 263 4.96 27.44 8.73
C ILE A 263 5.14 25.93 8.48
N GLU A 264 5.55 25.55 7.27
CA GLU A 264 5.91 24.16 6.97
C GLU A 264 7.06 23.69 7.87
N ASP A 265 8.14 24.47 7.98
CA ASP A 265 9.27 24.17 8.86
C ASP A 265 8.82 23.99 10.32
N GLU A 266 7.91 24.86 10.80
CA GLU A 266 7.35 24.76 12.15
C GLU A 266 6.54 23.47 12.33
N VAL A 267 5.59 23.17 11.43
CA VAL A 267 4.71 22.00 11.53
C VAL A 267 5.49 20.69 11.39
N TYR A 268 6.46 20.63 10.48
CA TYR A 268 7.25 19.43 10.21
C TYR A 268 8.49 19.28 11.11
N SER A 269 8.77 20.25 11.98
CA SER A 269 9.89 20.19 12.94
C SER A 269 9.86 18.94 13.83
N HIS A 270 8.65 18.45 14.17
CA HIS A 270 8.45 17.27 14.99
C HIS A 270 8.32 16.02 14.10
N ARG A 271 9.45 15.55 13.59
CA ARG A 271 9.51 14.34 12.75
C ARG A 271 8.89 13.15 13.47
N VAL A 272 8.16 12.34 12.71
CA VAL A 272 7.71 11.04 13.20
C VAL A 272 8.93 10.14 13.32
N GLU A 273 9.05 9.46 14.45
CA GLU A 273 10.05 8.41 14.66
C GLU A 273 9.38 7.05 14.78
N PHE A 274 10.13 5.97 14.56
CA PHE A 274 9.64 4.65 14.89
C PHE A 274 9.45 4.51 16.41
N PRO A 275 8.34 3.90 16.85
CA PRO A 275 8.11 3.67 18.27
C PRO A 275 9.15 2.69 18.83
N LYS A 276 9.58 2.90 20.07
CA LYS A 276 10.38 1.94 20.83
C LYS A 276 9.46 0.84 21.35
N LEU A 277 9.49 -0.31 20.68
CA LEU A 277 8.66 -1.46 21.06
C LEU A 277 9.41 -2.41 21.99
N SER A 278 8.70 -3.03 22.95
CA SER A 278 9.23 -4.21 23.64
C SER A 278 9.33 -5.36 22.62
N THR A 279 10.49 -5.99 22.50
CA THR A 279 10.92 -6.91 21.43
C THR A 279 10.19 -8.27 21.38
N LYS A 280 8.88 -8.32 21.63
CA LYS A 280 8.12 -9.57 21.70
C LYS A 280 7.85 -10.24 20.34
N SER A 281 8.06 -9.57 19.22
CA SER A 281 7.91 -10.20 17.88
C SER A 281 9.06 -11.17 17.65
N ILE A 282 8.74 -12.45 17.57
CA ILE A 282 9.74 -13.53 17.40
C ILE A 282 10.41 -13.41 16.03
N ASP A 283 9.62 -13.11 14.99
CA ASP A 283 10.12 -12.90 13.63
C ASP A 283 9.74 -11.51 13.12
N ALA A 284 10.66 -10.87 12.40
CA ALA A 284 10.44 -9.58 11.75
C ALA A 284 10.33 -9.69 10.23
N LYS A 285 10.48 -10.88 9.65
CA LYS A 285 10.45 -11.13 8.21
C LYS A 285 9.56 -12.31 7.90
N TYR A 286 9.04 -12.35 6.68
CA TYR A 286 8.36 -13.53 6.19
C TYR A 286 9.40 -14.56 5.74
N LEU A 287 9.17 -15.82 6.10
CA LEU A 287 10.05 -16.94 5.80
C LEU A 287 9.20 -18.10 5.27
N CYS A 288 9.36 -18.40 3.99
CA CYS A 288 8.76 -19.59 3.37
C CYS A 288 9.87 -20.58 3.03
N ASP A 289 9.73 -21.82 3.47
CA ASP A 289 10.66 -22.90 3.19
C ASP A 289 10.44 -23.40 1.77
N LYS A 290 11.37 -23.03 0.88
CA LYS A 290 11.35 -23.39 -0.54
C LYS A 290 11.57 -24.89 -0.79
N SER A 291 12.01 -25.65 0.21
CA SER A 291 12.11 -27.11 0.09
C SER A 291 10.78 -27.82 0.25
N ILE A 292 9.74 -27.11 0.68
CA ILE A 292 8.40 -27.65 0.91
C ILE A 292 7.44 -27.08 -0.14
N GLU A 293 7.03 -27.93 -1.07
CA GLU A 293 6.12 -27.60 -2.17
C GLU A 293 5.06 -28.70 -2.35
N ALA A 294 4.04 -28.40 -3.16
CA ALA A 294 3.07 -29.39 -3.59
C ALA A 294 3.75 -30.48 -4.40
N LYS A 295 3.42 -31.75 -4.16
CA LYS A 295 3.80 -32.87 -5.02
C LYS A 295 2.73 -33.15 -6.06
N THR A 296 1.47 -32.87 -5.71
CA THR A 296 0.33 -33.07 -6.59
C THR A 296 -0.58 -31.84 -6.59
N ILE A 297 -1.06 -31.50 -7.79
CA ILE A 297 -1.99 -30.40 -8.02
C ILE A 297 -3.25 -30.98 -8.65
N THR A 298 -4.39 -30.74 -8.01
CA THR A 298 -5.69 -31.18 -8.48
C THR A 298 -6.45 -29.98 -9.03
N TYR A 299 -6.74 -30.03 -10.32
CA TYR A 299 -7.58 -29.05 -11.01
C TYR A 299 -9.00 -29.58 -11.13
N THR A 300 -9.98 -28.84 -10.62
CA THR A 300 -11.41 -29.17 -10.73
C THR A 300 -12.09 -28.17 -11.64
N LEU A 301 -12.58 -28.61 -12.80
CA LEU A 301 -13.36 -27.76 -13.71
C LEU A 301 -14.67 -27.34 -13.04
N GLU A 302 -14.97 -26.05 -13.00
CA GLU A 302 -16.22 -25.57 -12.38
C GLU A 302 -17.46 -25.99 -13.17
N SER A 303 -17.34 -26.03 -14.49
CA SER A 303 -18.43 -26.36 -15.41
C SER A 303 -18.97 -27.79 -15.23
N SER A 304 -18.09 -28.73 -14.86
CA SER A 304 -18.38 -30.17 -14.91
C SER A 304 -18.01 -30.92 -13.62
N GLY A 305 -17.30 -30.29 -12.68
CA GLY A 305 -16.72 -30.94 -11.50
C GLY A 305 -15.63 -31.96 -11.83
N LYS A 306 -15.22 -32.08 -13.10
CA LYS A 306 -14.22 -33.06 -13.52
C LYS A 306 -12.86 -32.69 -12.93
N LYS A 307 -12.26 -33.64 -12.21
CA LYS A 307 -10.94 -33.51 -11.60
C LYS A 307 -9.84 -34.01 -12.54
N LYS A 308 -8.74 -33.27 -12.60
CA LYS A 308 -7.49 -33.66 -13.24
C LYS A 308 -6.36 -33.49 -12.22
N VAL A 309 -5.67 -34.59 -11.93
CA VAL A 309 -4.52 -34.58 -11.02
C VAL A 309 -3.25 -34.54 -11.87
N GLU A 310 -2.37 -33.62 -11.55
CA GLU A 310 -1.06 -33.44 -12.18
C GLU A 310 0.03 -33.57 -11.11
N LYS A 311 1.18 -34.15 -11.49
CA LYS A 311 2.37 -34.11 -10.63
C LYS A 311 3.01 -32.73 -10.78
N ASN A 312 3.45 -32.16 -9.68
CA ASN A 312 4.30 -30.99 -9.73
C ASN A 312 5.70 -31.43 -10.17
N GLU A 313 6.19 -30.91 -11.30
CA GLU A 313 7.50 -31.28 -11.89
C GLU A 313 8.54 -30.17 -11.71
N HIS A 314 8.42 -29.36 -10.66
CA HIS A 314 9.38 -28.31 -10.31
C HIS A 314 10.69 -28.84 -9.70
#